data_AF-A0A6J5TV69-F1
#
_entry.id   AF-A0A6J5TV69-F1
#
_cell.length_a   1.000
_cell.length_b   1.000
_cell.length_c   1.000
_cell.angle_alpha   90.00
_cell.angle_beta   90.00
_cell.angle_gamma   90.00
#
_symmetry.space_group_name_H-M   'P 1'
#
loop_
_entity.id
_entity.type
_entity.pdbx_description
1 polymer ?
#
loop_
_entity_poly.entity_id
_entity_poly.type
_entity_poly.pdbx_seq_one_letter_code
_entity_poly.pdbx_strand_id
1 'polypeptide(L)'
;MPEIKAVIGLSWEPKLPTFSSAAKNGGGSGTKPRETNQLWKPNTQLVDGLFVPPNNPTKLNKLLKKQLKDTAGTSWFDMPAPTMTPELQKDLQLLKLRNVMDPKRHYKKGNSQPNKYFQVGTVIESPLDFFSGRLTKKERKTTLAEELLSDHTLGNYRKRKVREIEDKNRPAGNEKWKIKGKKSYQRAKQRRL
;
A
#
# COMPACT_ATOMS: atom_id res chain seq x y z
N MET A 1 42.15 26.05 -63.46
CA MET A 1 41.22 26.46 -62.39
C MET A 1 40.98 25.26 -61.48
N PRO A 2 41.57 25.19 -60.27
CA PRO A 2 41.29 24.14 -59.31
C PRO A 2 40.11 24.54 -58.40
N GLU A 3 39.11 23.67 -58.27
CA GLU A 3 38.02 23.82 -57.30
C GLU A 3 38.46 23.27 -55.93
N ILE A 4 38.39 24.10 -54.89
CA ILE A 4 38.68 23.70 -53.50
C ILE A 4 37.35 23.38 -52.82
N LYS A 5 37.09 22.11 -52.51
CA LYS A 5 35.97 21.69 -51.66
C LYS A 5 36.40 21.75 -50.19
N ALA A 6 35.70 22.56 -49.39
CA ALA A 6 35.91 22.61 -47.95
C ALA A 6 35.30 21.39 -47.25
N VAL A 7 36.12 20.61 -46.55
CA VAL A 7 35.69 19.52 -45.67
C VAL A 7 35.24 20.12 -44.34
N ILE A 8 33.92 20.11 -44.09
CA ILE A 8 33.34 20.58 -42.83
C ILE A 8 33.38 19.42 -41.84
N GLY A 9 34.40 19.39 -40.99
CA GLY A 9 34.47 18.47 -39.85
C GLY A 9 33.75 19.07 -38.63
N LEU A 10 32.64 18.46 -38.21
CA LEU A 10 32.05 18.70 -36.89
C LEU A 10 32.75 17.78 -35.87
N SER A 11 33.76 18.29 -35.16
CA SER A 11 34.27 17.66 -33.94
C SER A 11 33.46 18.19 -32.75
N TRP A 12 32.66 17.32 -32.14
CA TRP A 12 32.09 17.61 -30.83
C TRP A 12 33.04 17.05 -29.77
N GLU A 13 33.73 17.94 -29.06
CA GLU A 13 34.50 17.59 -27.86
C GLU A 13 33.82 18.21 -26.62
N PRO A 14 33.42 17.40 -25.62
CA PRO A 14 32.95 17.93 -24.35
C PRO A 14 34.13 18.58 -23.61
N LYS A 15 33.99 19.85 -23.22
CA LYS A 15 34.98 20.55 -22.42
C LYS A 15 35.04 19.94 -21.01
N LEU A 16 35.93 18.98 -20.82
CA LEU A 16 36.26 18.48 -19.49
C LEU A 16 37.27 19.43 -18.83
N PRO A 17 37.13 19.73 -17.53
CA PRO A 17 38.12 20.52 -16.81
C PRO A 17 39.47 19.80 -16.82
N THR A 18 40.52 20.50 -17.22
CA THR A 18 41.90 20.01 -17.21
C THR A 18 42.38 19.86 -15.77
N PHE A 19 42.58 18.61 -15.33
CA PHE A 19 43.16 18.30 -14.03
C PHE A 19 44.67 18.54 -14.08
N SER A 20 45.15 19.66 -13.54
CA SER A 20 46.58 19.88 -13.33
C SER A 20 47.02 19.21 -12.03
N SER A 21 47.63 18.03 -12.13
CA SER A 21 48.32 17.40 -11.00
C SER A 21 49.70 18.04 -10.81
N ALA A 22 49.73 19.27 -10.27
CA ALA A 22 50.97 19.88 -9.85
C ALA A 22 51.36 19.37 -8.45
N ALA A 23 52.28 18.40 -8.39
CA ALA A 23 52.95 18.05 -7.15
C ALA A 23 53.86 19.21 -6.72
N LYS A 24 53.59 19.82 -5.57
CA LYS A 24 54.51 20.76 -4.91
C LYS A 24 54.95 20.19 -3.56
N ASN A 25 56.21 19.76 -3.52
CA ASN A 25 56.98 19.63 -2.29
C ASN A 25 57.28 21.04 -1.74
N GLY A 26 57.23 21.21 -0.41
CA GLY A 26 57.73 22.41 0.26
C GLY A 26 56.78 22.97 1.32
N GLY A 27 57.25 23.00 2.57
CA GLY A 27 56.49 23.44 3.74
C GLY A 27 56.25 24.95 3.84
N GLY A 28 55.34 25.32 4.74
CA GLY A 28 55.01 26.70 5.08
C GLY A 28 53.55 26.85 5.51
N SER A 29 53.33 27.27 6.76
CA SER A 29 52.01 27.52 7.36
C SER A 29 51.23 28.61 6.62
N GLY A 30 49.98 28.33 6.30
CA GLY A 30 49.03 29.32 5.79
C GLY A 30 47.62 28.73 5.71
N THR A 31 46.70 29.28 6.51
CA THR A 31 45.28 28.95 6.49
C THR A 31 44.69 29.23 5.10
N LYS A 32 44.39 28.18 4.35
CA LYS A 32 43.67 28.28 3.07
C LYS A 32 42.16 28.45 3.32
N PRO A 33 41.46 29.31 2.56
CA PRO A 33 40.01 29.34 2.58
C PRO A 33 39.48 27.99 2.05
N ARG A 34 38.45 27.49 2.72
CA ARG A 34 37.79 26.22 2.42
C ARG A 34 36.98 26.41 1.14
N GLU A 35 37.62 26.25 -0.01
CA GLU A 35 36.93 26.09 -1.28
C GLU A 35 36.01 24.89 -1.15
N THR A 36 34.71 25.16 -1.09
CA THR A 36 33.68 24.14 -1.16
C THR A 36 33.76 23.52 -2.54
N ASN A 37 34.40 22.37 -2.66
CA ASN A 37 34.38 21.54 -3.86
C ASN A 37 32.92 21.25 -4.25
N GLN A 38 32.32 22.08 -5.09
CA GLN A 38 30.95 21.92 -5.63
C GLN A 38 30.81 20.67 -6.52
N LEU A 39 31.91 19.95 -6.79
CA LEU A 39 31.92 18.67 -7.50
C LEU A 39 31.42 17.48 -6.67
N TRP A 40 31.41 17.57 -5.34
CA TRP A 40 30.90 16.48 -4.50
C TRP A 40 29.49 16.81 -4.04
N LYS A 41 28.49 16.42 -4.85
CA LYS A 41 27.11 16.39 -4.38
C LYS A 41 26.95 15.24 -3.38
N PRO A 42 26.31 15.47 -2.22
CA PRO A 42 26.00 14.38 -1.29
C PRO A 42 25.11 13.36 -2.02
N ASN A 43 25.36 12.07 -1.78
CA ASN A 43 24.71 10.93 -2.48
C ASN A 43 23.17 10.97 -2.47
N THR A 44 22.55 11.78 -1.62
CA THR A 44 21.10 11.98 -1.53
C THR A 44 20.53 12.87 -2.64
N GLN A 45 21.36 13.55 -3.43
CA GLN A 45 20.94 14.54 -4.44
C GLN A 45 21.27 14.15 -5.89
N LEU A 46 21.74 12.93 -6.14
CA LEU A 46 22.04 12.46 -7.50
C LEU A 46 20.78 11.87 -8.13
N VAL A 47 20.28 12.54 -9.17
CA VAL A 47 19.22 12.05 -10.06
C VAL A 47 19.89 11.19 -11.13
N ASP A 48 19.48 9.92 -11.23
CA ASP A 48 19.96 8.91 -12.19
C ASP A 48 21.50 8.78 -12.31
N GLY A 49 22.20 8.88 -11.17
CA GLY A 49 23.65 8.72 -11.10
C GLY A 49 24.06 7.25 -11.23
N LEU A 50 24.95 6.96 -12.19
CA LEU A 50 25.69 5.70 -12.36
C LEU A 50 25.92 5.04 -10.98
N PHE A 51 25.21 3.95 -10.71
CA PHE A 51 25.30 3.24 -9.44
C PHE A 51 26.69 2.61 -9.33
N VAL A 52 27.63 3.35 -8.74
CA VAL A 52 28.95 2.81 -8.38
C VAL A 52 28.77 2.00 -7.10
N PRO A 53 28.94 0.67 -7.12
CA PRO A 53 28.81 -0.14 -5.91
C PRO A 53 29.78 0.37 -4.84
N PRO A 54 29.34 0.58 -3.59
CA PRO A 54 30.21 1.10 -2.55
C PRO A 54 31.41 0.20 -2.31
N ASN A 55 32.62 0.74 -2.26
CA ASN A 55 33.86 -0.05 -2.13
C ASN A 55 33.98 -0.87 -0.81
N ASN A 56 33.19 -0.54 0.22
CA ASN A 56 33.25 -1.22 1.51
C ASN A 56 32.40 -2.51 1.50
N PRO A 57 32.96 -3.67 1.92
CA PRO A 57 32.27 -4.97 1.84
C PRO A 57 30.99 -5.01 2.70
N THR A 58 30.99 -4.34 3.86
CA THR A 58 29.81 -4.28 4.74
C THR A 58 28.65 -3.51 4.11
N LYS A 59 28.94 -2.43 3.37
CA LYS A 59 27.94 -1.63 2.66
C LYS A 59 27.40 -2.37 1.45
N LEU A 60 28.26 -3.11 0.73
CA LEU A 60 27.85 -4.01 -0.36
C LEU A 60 26.90 -5.10 0.15
N ASN A 61 27.29 -5.82 1.20
CA ASN A 61 26.45 -6.87 1.79
C ASN A 61 25.10 -6.32 2.28
N LYS A 62 25.06 -5.09 2.81
CA LYS A 62 23.82 -4.44 3.20
C LYS A 62 22.95 -4.05 2.01
N LEU A 63 23.53 -3.60 0.90
CA LEU A 63 22.80 -3.33 -0.34
C LEU A 63 22.26 -4.61 -0.96
N LEU A 64 23.08 -5.66 -1.05
CA LEU A 64 22.66 -6.98 -1.53
C LEU A 64 21.48 -7.50 -0.70
N LYS A 65 21.55 -7.43 0.64
CA LYS A 65 20.43 -7.81 1.52
C LYS A 65 19.15 -6.99 1.31
N LYS A 66 19.26 -5.71 0.94
CA LYS A 66 18.08 -4.88 0.61
C LYS A 66 17.49 -5.21 -0.76
N GLN A 67 18.31 -5.68 -1.69
CA GLN A 67 17.87 -6.09 -3.02
C GLN A 67 17.28 -7.49 -3.02
N LEU A 68 17.66 -8.33 -2.05
CA LEU A 68 17.00 -9.61 -1.83
C LEU A 68 15.52 -9.38 -1.51
N LYS A 69 14.66 -10.15 -2.19
CA LYS A 69 13.21 -10.09 -1.99
C LYS A 69 12.90 -10.46 -0.55
N ASP A 70 12.06 -9.65 0.10
CA ASP A 70 11.63 -9.89 1.47
C ASP A 70 10.77 -11.16 1.52
N THR A 71 11.32 -12.21 2.09
CA THR A 71 10.82 -13.58 1.95
C THR A 71 10.75 -14.27 3.32
N ALA A 72 9.79 -15.18 3.50
CA ALA A 72 9.62 -15.94 4.76
C ALA A 72 10.78 -16.91 5.08
N GLY A 73 11.65 -17.19 4.09
CA GLY A 73 12.83 -18.03 4.19
C GLY A 73 12.63 -19.44 3.64
N THR A 74 13.73 -20.19 3.55
CA THR A 74 13.78 -21.52 2.91
C THR A 74 12.95 -22.57 3.64
N SER A 75 12.77 -22.44 4.97
CA SER A 75 11.90 -23.33 5.76
C SER A 75 10.42 -23.21 5.37
N TRP A 76 10.05 -22.13 4.68
CA TRP A 76 8.69 -21.89 4.19
C TRP A 76 8.68 -21.54 2.71
N PHE A 77 9.39 -22.36 1.93
CA PHE A 77 9.42 -22.34 0.46
C PHE A 77 9.61 -20.96 -0.16
N ASP A 78 10.37 -20.11 0.51
CA ASP A 78 10.65 -18.76 0.05
C ASP A 78 9.38 -17.96 -0.31
N MET A 79 8.36 -18.04 0.55
CA MET A 79 7.10 -17.30 0.36
C MET A 79 7.34 -15.76 0.39
N PRO A 80 7.02 -15.03 -0.70
CA PRO A 80 7.25 -13.59 -0.79
C PRO A 80 6.22 -12.81 0.03
N ALA A 81 6.61 -11.61 0.50
CA ALA A 81 5.67 -10.65 1.05
C ALA A 81 4.89 -9.94 -0.09
N PRO A 82 3.56 -10.05 -0.15
CA PRO A 82 2.77 -9.38 -1.17
C PRO A 82 2.68 -7.88 -0.92
N THR A 83 2.51 -7.11 -2.00
CA THR A 83 2.25 -5.66 -1.91
C THR A 83 0.81 -5.42 -1.45
N MET A 84 0.63 -4.48 -0.51
CA MET A 84 -0.69 -4.17 0.06
C MET A 84 -1.50 -3.33 -0.92
N THR A 85 -2.31 -3.99 -1.76
CA THR A 85 -3.31 -3.32 -2.60
C THR A 85 -4.58 -3.00 -1.79
N PRO A 86 -5.37 -1.99 -2.19
CA PRO A 86 -6.59 -1.63 -1.46
C PRO A 86 -7.64 -2.76 -1.46
N GLU A 87 -7.69 -3.58 -2.50
CA GLU A 87 -8.56 -4.77 -2.58
C GLU A 87 -8.15 -5.82 -1.54
N LEU A 88 -6.84 -6.11 -1.50
CA LEU A 88 -6.27 -7.06 -0.55
C LEU A 88 -6.47 -6.59 0.89
N GLN A 89 -6.35 -5.28 1.15
CA GLN A 89 -6.61 -4.72 2.47
C GLN A 89 -8.07 -4.94 2.90
N LYS A 90 -9.04 -4.79 1.99
CA LYS A 90 -10.46 -5.08 2.27
C LYS A 90 -10.64 -6.55 2.62
N ASP A 91 -10.04 -7.46 1.86
CA ASP A 91 -10.12 -8.89 2.09
C ASP A 91 -9.47 -9.30 3.43
N LEU A 92 -8.33 -8.71 3.80
CA LEU A 92 -7.70 -8.92 5.11
C LEU A 92 -8.58 -8.41 6.26
N GLN A 93 -9.21 -7.24 6.08
CA GLN A 93 -10.15 -6.71 7.06
C GLN A 93 -11.39 -7.62 7.19
N LEU A 94 -11.86 -8.19 6.08
CA LEU A 94 -12.96 -9.14 6.05
C LEU A 94 -12.65 -10.40 6.86
N LEU A 95 -11.47 -10.98 6.65
CA LEU A 95 -11.00 -12.16 7.39
C LEU A 95 -10.89 -11.89 8.88
N LYS A 96 -10.42 -10.70 9.26
CA LYS A 96 -10.38 -10.26 10.67
C LYS A 96 -11.77 -10.19 11.29
N LEU A 97 -12.76 -9.74 10.52
CA LEU A 97 -14.15 -9.57 10.97
C LEU A 97 -15.03 -10.80 10.76
N ARG A 98 -14.48 -11.93 10.30
CA ARG A 98 -15.24 -13.17 9.96
C ARG A 98 -16.22 -13.64 11.04
N ASN A 99 -15.94 -13.35 12.32
CA ASN A 99 -16.79 -13.71 13.46
C ASN A 99 -18.14 -13.01 13.46
N VAL A 100 -18.24 -11.82 12.87
CA VAL A 100 -19.46 -11.00 12.84
C VAL A 100 -20.23 -11.18 11.53
N MET A 101 -19.63 -11.85 10.55
CA MET A 101 -20.14 -11.93 9.19
C MET A 101 -21.35 -12.82 9.05
N ASP A 102 -21.32 -13.99 9.71
CA ASP A 102 -22.39 -14.98 9.72
C ASP A 102 -22.78 -15.25 11.19
N PRO A 103 -24.04 -14.98 11.60
CA PRO A 103 -24.49 -15.22 12.97
C PRO A 103 -24.48 -16.70 13.38
N LYS A 104 -24.46 -17.62 12.42
CA LYS A 104 -24.47 -19.06 12.69
C LYS A 104 -23.07 -19.65 12.84
N ARG A 105 -22.04 -18.95 12.36
CA ARG A 105 -20.66 -19.46 12.35
C ARG A 105 -19.81 -18.72 13.38
N HIS A 106 -19.46 -19.43 14.44
CA HIS A 106 -18.57 -18.93 15.49
C HIS A 106 -17.16 -19.49 15.28
N TYR A 107 -16.19 -18.62 14.98
CA TYR A 107 -14.79 -19.02 14.84
C TYR A 107 -13.98 -18.72 16.10
N LYS A 108 -12.90 -19.48 16.29
CA LYS A 108 -11.89 -19.17 17.30
C LYS A 108 -11.31 -17.77 17.06
N LYS A 109 -11.20 -16.99 18.14
CA LYS A 109 -10.58 -15.66 18.11
C LYS A 109 -9.12 -15.79 17.69
N GLY A 110 -8.78 -15.17 16.56
CA GLY A 110 -7.42 -15.14 16.03
C GLY A 110 -6.65 -13.90 16.48
N ASN A 111 -5.41 -13.81 16.01
CA ASN A 111 -4.57 -12.63 16.20
C ASN A 111 -5.15 -11.44 15.43
N SER A 112 -5.05 -10.24 16.02
CA SER A 112 -5.64 -9.02 15.47
C SER A 112 -4.88 -8.45 14.27
N GLN A 113 -3.62 -8.85 14.08
CA GLN A 113 -2.71 -8.31 13.05
C GLN A 113 -2.62 -9.25 11.84
N PRO A 114 -2.59 -8.72 10.61
CA PRO A 114 -2.34 -9.52 9.43
C PRO A 114 -0.90 -10.06 9.45
N ASN A 115 -0.71 -11.27 8.95
CA ASN A 115 0.62 -11.86 8.79
C ASN A 115 1.42 -11.08 7.74
N LYS A 116 2.74 -10.95 7.93
CA LYS A 116 3.62 -10.25 6.98
C LYS A 116 3.72 -10.98 5.63
N TYR A 117 3.80 -12.30 5.67
CA TYR A 117 3.96 -13.16 4.50
C TYR A 117 2.67 -13.96 4.31
N PHE A 118 2.06 -13.86 3.12
CA PHE A 118 0.89 -14.62 2.74
C PHE A 118 0.73 -14.63 1.22
N GLN A 119 -0.09 -15.54 0.73
CA GLN A 119 -0.45 -15.63 -0.69
C GLN A 119 -1.96 -15.73 -0.81
N VAL A 120 -2.50 -15.20 -1.90
CA VAL A 120 -3.91 -15.34 -2.27
C VAL A 120 -3.98 -16.41 -3.34
N GLY A 121 -4.76 -17.47 -3.10
CA GLY A 121 -4.95 -18.59 -4.01
C GLY A 121 -6.42 -18.86 -4.25
N THR A 122 -6.72 -19.56 -5.35
CA THR A 122 -8.06 -20.03 -5.66
C THR A 122 -8.15 -21.53 -5.41
N VAL A 123 -9.30 -22.00 -4.93
CA VAL A 123 -9.52 -23.42 -4.68
C VAL A 123 -9.73 -24.12 -6.02
N ILE A 124 -8.91 -25.14 -6.30
CA ILE A 124 -9.12 -26.04 -7.43
C ILE A 124 -10.03 -27.17 -6.94
N GLU A 125 -11.22 -27.23 -7.51
CA GLU A 125 -12.26 -28.20 -7.14
C GLU A 125 -11.83 -29.62 -7.53
N SER A 126 -12.21 -30.60 -6.71
CA SER A 126 -11.97 -32.01 -7.00
C SER A 126 -12.86 -32.48 -8.15
N PRO A 127 -12.34 -33.32 -9.07
CA PRO A 127 -13.15 -33.88 -10.16
C PRO A 127 -14.25 -34.84 -9.69
N LEU A 128 -14.33 -35.17 -8.39
CA LEU A 128 -15.33 -36.10 -7.85
C LEU A 128 -16.61 -35.39 -7.36
N ASP A 129 -16.55 -34.11 -7.01
CA ASP A 129 -17.67 -33.35 -6.45
C ASP A 129 -18.20 -32.34 -7.47
N PHE A 130 -19.13 -32.80 -8.31
CA PHE A 130 -19.65 -32.00 -9.42
C PHE A 130 -20.78 -31.04 -9.01
N PHE A 131 -21.61 -31.42 -8.06
CA PHE A 131 -22.89 -30.76 -7.81
C PHE A 131 -22.92 -29.90 -6.54
N SER A 132 -22.24 -30.30 -5.47
CA SER A 132 -22.35 -29.62 -4.17
C SER A 132 -21.16 -28.70 -3.86
N GLY A 133 -19.94 -29.13 -4.18
CA GLY A 133 -18.73 -28.39 -3.82
C GLY A 133 -18.28 -27.36 -4.85
N ARG A 134 -18.91 -27.30 -6.03
CA ARG A 134 -18.50 -26.45 -7.15
C ARG A 134 -19.31 -25.17 -7.23
N LEU A 135 -18.60 -24.03 -7.34
CA LEU A 135 -19.21 -22.75 -7.67
C LEU A 135 -19.41 -22.62 -9.18
N THR A 136 -20.56 -22.08 -9.59
CA THR A 136 -20.80 -21.76 -11.01
C THR A 136 -19.92 -20.60 -11.46
N LYS A 137 -19.70 -20.47 -12.78
CA LYS A 137 -18.89 -19.37 -13.35
C LYS A 137 -19.36 -17.97 -12.93
N LYS A 138 -20.65 -17.81 -12.63
CA LYS A 138 -21.25 -16.52 -12.23
C LYS A 138 -20.95 -16.17 -10.78
N GLU A 139 -20.87 -17.18 -9.92
CA GLU A 139 -20.59 -17.05 -8.48
C GLU A 139 -19.10 -16.86 -8.22
N ARG A 140 -18.23 -17.40 -9.08
CA ARG A 140 -16.78 -17.17 -9.00
C ARG A 140 -16.44 -15.70 -9.25
N LYS A 141 -15.86 -15.05 -8.23
CA LYS A 141 -15.36 -13.66 -8.29
C LYS A 141 -13.85 -13.61 -8.14
N THR A 142 -13.27 -12.44 -8.41
CA THR A 142 -11.82 -12.19 -8.30
C THR A 142 -11.38 -12.01 -6.86
N THR A 143 -12.22 -11.37 -6.03
CA THR A 143 -11.92 -11.03 -4.63
C THR A 143 -12.95 -11.63 -3.67
N LEU A 144 -12.54 -11.85 -2.42
CA LEU A 144 -13.42 -12.39 -1.38
C LEU A 144 -14.55 -11.41 -1.04
N ALA A 145 -14.24 -10.11 -1.04
CA ALA A 145 -15.23 -9.06 -0.81
C ALA A 145 -16.33 -9.05 -1.90
N GLU A 146 -15.98 -9.26 -3.17
CA GLU A 146 -16.96 -9.31 -4.27
C GLU A 146 -17.86 -10.54 -4.20
N GLU A 147 -17.29 -11.70 -3.90
CA GLU A 147 -18.06 -12.93 -3.70
C GLU A 147 -19.12 -12.71 -2.62
N LEU A 148 -18.70 -12.09 -1.53
CA LEU A 148 -19.58 -11.82 -0.41
C LEU A 148 -20.66 -10.79 -0.71
N LEU A 149 -20.36 -9.77 -1.53
CA LEU A 149 -21.34 -8.79 -1.98
C LEU A 149 -22.41 -9.43 -2.88
N SER A 150 -22.04 -10.48 -3.62
CA SER A 150 -22.95 -11.19 -4.52
C SER A 150 -23.99 -12.05 -3.78
N ASP A 151 -23.74 -12.40 -2.52
CA ASP A 151 -24.69 -13.14 -1.68
C ASP A 151 -25.80 -12.22 -1.12
N HIS A 152 -26.99 -12.37 -1.70
CA HIS A 152 -28.18 -11.63 -1.32
C HIS A 152 -28.66 -11.93 0.12
N THR A 153 -28.43 -13.15 0.63
CA THR A 153 -28.90 -13.56 1.96
C THR A 153 -28.16 -12.80 3.06
N LEU A 154 -26.83 -12.72 2.94
CA LEU A 154 -25.96 -11.93 3.81
C LEU A 154 -26.28 -10.44 3.71
N GLY A 155 -26.53 -9.94 2.49
CA GLY A 155 -26.91 -8.55 2.25
C GLY A 155 -28.18 -8.15 3.02
N ASN A 156 -29.22 -8.97 2.96
CA ASN A 156 -30.48 -8.71 3.66
C ASN A 156 -30.31 -8.73 5.19
N TYR A 157 -29.61 -9.73 5.72
CA TYR A 157 -29.33 -9.82 7.15
C TYR A 157 -28.55 -8.59 7.65
N ARG A 158 -27.51 -8.18 6.93
CA ARG A 158 -26.72 -7.00 7.31
C ARG A 158 -27.49 -5.71 7.23
N LYS A 159 -28.26 -5.48 6.17
CA LYS A 159 -29.11 -4.29 6.06
C LYS A 159 -30.05 -4.17 7.26
N ARG A 160 -30.69 -5.28 7.65
CA ARG A 160 -31.54 -5.33 8.85
C ARG A 160 -30.76 -5.02 10.12
N LYS A 161 -29.60 -5.66 10.33
CA LYS A 161 -28.80 -5.48 11.55
C LYS A 161 -28.16 -4.10 11.67
N VAL A 162 -27.69 -3.54 10.56
CA VAL A 162 -27.13 -2.18 10.53
C VAL A 162 -28.22 -1.18 10.90
N ARG A 163 -29.44 -1.30 10.34
CA ARG A 163 -30.57 -0.44 10.73
C ARG A 163 -30.90 -0.55 12.22
N GLU A 164 -30.94 -1.77 12.78
CA GLU A 164 -31.17 -1.97 14.22
C GLU A 164 -30.07 -1.30 15.08
N ILE A 165 -28.81 -1.38 14.64
CA ILE A 165 -27.68 -0.73 15.31
C ILE A 165 -27.78 0.80 15.17
N GLU A 166 -28.12 1.31 14.01
CA GLU A 166 -28.32 2.75 13.76
C GLU A 166 -29.47 3.29 14.61
N ASP A 167 -30.60 2.61 14.67
CA ASP A 167 -31.76 3.00 15.49
C ASP A 167 -31.40 3.01 16.99
N LYS A 168 -30.57 2.06 17.43
CA LYS A 168 -30.08 1.98 18.81
C LYS A 168 -29.02 3.04 19.12
N ASN A 169 -28.10 3.28 18.19
CA ASN A 169 -26.98 4.21 18.35
C ASN A 169 -27.40 5.65 18.07
N ARG A 170 -28.55 5.88 17.40
CA ARG A 170 -29.11 7.20 17.17
C ARG A 170 -29.26 7.86 18.54
N PRO A 171 -28.47 8.91 18.83
CA PRO A 171 -28.58 9.58 20.09
C PRO A 171 -30.02 10.07 20.25
N ALA A 172 -30.54 10.05 21.47
CA ALA A 172 -31.86 10.58 21.81
C ALA A 172 -31.93 12.12 21.69
N GLY A 173 -31.22 12.69 20.71
CA GLY A 173 -31.22 14.11 20.39
C GLY A 173 -32.63 14.63 20.14
N ASN A 174 -32.74 15.96 20.21
CA ASN A 174 -33.93 16.80 20.36
C ASN A 174 -35.25 16.39 19.70
N GLU A 175 -35.32 15.44 18.77
CA GLU A 175 -36.56 14.88 18.23
C GLU A 175 -37.50 14.31 19.29
N LYS A 176 -37.00 13.57 20.29
CA LYS A 176 -37.85 13.11 21.41
C LYS A 176 -38.50 14.28 22.18
N TRP A 177 -37.81 15.42 22.24
CA TRP A 177 -38.29 16.65 22.88
C TRP A 177 -39.20 17.48 21.96
N LYS A 178 -38.90 17.53 20.65
CA LYS A 178 -39.71 18.21 19.62
C LYS A 178 -41.08 17.55 19.40
N ILE A 179 -41.19 16.23 19.59
CA ILE A 179 -42.46 15.51 19.48
C ILE A 179 -43.44 15.90 20.62
N LYS A 180 -42.93 16.27 21.82
CA LYS A 180 -43.78 16.74 22.93
C LYS A 180 -44.42 18.11 22.67
N GLY A 181 -43.78 18.99 21.90
CA GLY A 181 -44.24 20.37 21.68
C GLY A 181 -45.56 20.50 20.89
N LYS A 182 -45.83 19.60 19.94
CA LYS A 182 -47.09 19.67 19.16
C LYS A 182 -48.30 19.12 19.96
N LYS A 183 -48.09 18.04 20.74
CA LYS A 183 -49.14 17.46 21.59
C LYS A 183 -49.47 18.36 22.80
N SER A 184 -48.48 19.05 23.38
CA SER A 184 -48.73 20.02 24.45
C SER A 184 -49.54 21.23 23.95
N TYR A 185 -49.29 21.71 22.74
CA TYR A 185 -50.03 22.84 22.14
C TYR A 185 -51.50 22.50 21.89
N GLN A 186 -51.80 21.29 21.37
CA GLN A 186 -53.19 20.86 21.20
C GLN A 186 -53.92 20.66 22.53
N ARG A 187 -53.26 20.09 23.55
CA ARG A 187 -53.84 19.91 24.88
C ARG A 187 -54.09 21.24 25.60
N ALA A 188 -53.23 22.24 25.39
CA ALA A 188 -53.43 23.59 25.93
C ALA A 188 -54.62 24.32 25.25
N LYS A 189 -54.82 24.10 23.94
CA LYS A 189 -55.94 24.69 23.20
C LYS A 189 -57.29 24.10 23.61
N GLN A 190 -57.34 22.81 23.92
CA GLN A 190 -58.54 22.12 24.42
C GLN A 190 -58.94 22.51 25.86
N ARG A 191 -58.01 23.03 26.68
CA ARG A 191 -58.31 23.51 28.05
C ARG A 191 -58.72 25.00 28.11
N ARG A 192 -58.65 25.72 26.98
CA ARG A 192 -58.98 27.15 26.88
C ARG A 192 -60.36 27.40 26.24
N LEU A 193 -61.08 26.33 25.91
CA LEU A 193 -62.51 26.32 25.59
C LEU A 193 -63.25 25.79 26.82
#